data_AF-A0A5P3G4N9-F1
#
_entry.id   AF-A0A5P3G4N9-F1
#
_cell.length_a   1.000
_cell.length_b   1.000
_cell.length_c   1.000
_cell.angle_alpha   90.00
_cell.angle_beta   90.00
_cell.angle_gamma   90.00
#
_symmetry.space_group_name_H-M   'P 1'
#
loop_
_entity.id
_entity.type
_entity.pdbx_description
1 polymer ?
#
loop_
_entity_poly.entity_id
_entity_poly.type
_entity_poly.pdbx_seq_one_letter_code
_entity_poly.pdbx_strand_id
1 'polypeptide(L)'
;MPLTVKYSETYNDALIALAAATHRPANVVNLFGEYAIRVDLEYNRYLLATNTAAGLSDRPDNGESWQVRFFQSENTDTPDRLLAEASHQWLVDALDAALEQIEAAGNKISADADFGDPTRSEAPS
;
A
#
# COMPACT_ATOMS: atom_id res chain seq x y z
N MET A 1 -4.17 15.60 -15.86
CA MET A 1 -4.80 16.37 -14.76
C MET A 1 -3.70 17.09 -14.00
N PRO A 2 -3.72 18.43 -13.90
CA PRO A 2 -2.61 19.21 -13.33
C PRO A 2 -2.34 18.92 -11.85
N LEU A 3 -3.37 18.57 -11.06
CA LEU A 3 -3.21 18.25 -9.64
C LEU A 3 -2.49 16.91 -9.38
N THR A 4 -2.62 15.93 -10.27
CA THR A 4 -1.86 14.67 -10.16
C THR A 4 -0.37 14.93 -10.23
N VAL A 5 0.08 15.80 -11.14
CA VAL A 5 1.50 16.16 -11.29
C VAL A 5 1.99 16.88 -10.03
N LYS A 6 1.24 17.88 -9.55
CA LYS A 6 1.54 18.60 -8.31
C LYS A 6 1.74 17.65 -7.14
N TYR A 7 0.80 16.72 -6.93
CA TYR A 7 0.89 15.77 -5.81
C TYR A 7 2.02 14.76 -5.99
N SER A 8 2.31 14.30 -7.21
CA SER A 8 3.46 13.43 -7.45
C SER A 8 4.79 14.12 -7.14
N GLU A 9 4.91 15.42 -7.43
CA GLU A 9 6.10 16.21 -7.04
C GLU A 9 6.16 16.42 -5.52
N THR A 10 5.01 16.73 -4.89
CA THR A 10 4.91 17.02 -3.46
C THR A 10 5.21 15.79 -2.59
N TYR A 11 4.75 14.60 -3.00
CA TYR A 11 4.85 13.35 -2.26
C TYR A 11 5.87 12.38 -2.89
N ASN A 12 6.88 12.89 -3.59
CA ASN A 12 7.85 12.06 -4.31
C ASN A 12 8.62 11.11 -3.37
N ASP A 13 8.94 11.56 -2.16
CA ASP A 13 9.55 10.75 -1.12
C ASP A 13 8.66 9.58 -0.67
N ALA A 14 7.37 9.84 -0.43
CA ALA A 14 6.37 8.82 -0.11
C ALA A 14 6.18 7.82 -1.26
N LEU A 15 6.17 8.29 -2.51
CA LEU A 15 6.12 7.44 -3.70
C LEU A 15 7.34 6.51 -3.77
N ILE A 16 8.55 7.04 -3.57
CA ILE A 16 9.79 6.26 -3.56
C ILE A 16 9.79 5.25 -2.41
N ALA A 17 9.39 5.66 -1.21
CA ALA A 17 9.34 4.80 -0.03
C ALA A 17 8.37 3.62 -0.23
N LEU A 18 7.15 3.88 -0.71
CA LEU A 18 6.18 2.83 -1.01
C LEU A 18 6.66 1.93 -2.15
N ALA A 19 7.27 2.49 -3.19
CA ALA A 19 7.78 1.70 -4.30
C ALA A 19 8.92 0.76 -3.86
N ALA A 20 9.80 1.25 -3.00
CA ALA A 20 10.88 0.46 -2.41
C ALA A 20 10.34 -0.63 -1.48
N ALA A 21 9.42 -0.30 -0.57
CA ALA A 21 8.86 -1.25 0.39
C ALA A 21 8.05 -2.37 -0.29
N THR A 22 7.26 -2.02 -1.31
CA THR A 22 6.37 -2.97 -1.99
C THR A 22 6.99 -3.65 -3.21
N HIS A 23 8.16 -3.19 -3.66
CA HIS A 23 8.77 -3.61 -4.92
C HIS A 23 7.82 -3.48 -6.13
N ARG A 24 6.93 -2.48 -6.10
CA ARG A 24 5.92 -2.19 -7.13
C ARG A 24 5.84 -0.68 -7.36
N PRO A 25 5.48 -0.20 -8.56
CA PRO A 25 5.34 1.24 -8.79
C PRO A 25 4.25 1.87 -7.91
N ALA A 26 4.57 3.01 -7.29
CA ALA A 26 3.60 3.85 -6.59
C ALA A 26 3.23 5.06 -7.45
N ASN A 27 1.95 5.41 -7.49
CA ASN A 27 1.46 6.52 -8.30
C ASN A 27 0.39 7.32 -7.55
N VAL A 28 0.31 8.63 -7.81
CA VAL A 28 -0.84 9.41 -7.36
C VAL A 28 -2.03 9.17 -8.28
N VAL A 29 -3.19 8.84 -7.70
CA VAL A 29 -4.45 8.61 -8.42
C VAL A 29 -5.53 9.57 -7.92
N ASN A 30 -6.50 9.89 -8.79
CA ASN A 30 -7.71 10.60 -8.43
C ASN A 30 -8.86 9.60 -8.26
N LEU A 31 -9.45 9.57 -7.06
CA LEU A 31 -10.58 8.77 -6.66
C LEU A 31 -11.78 9.70 -6.45
N PHE A 32 -12.55 9.96 -7.50
CA PHE A 32 -13.76 10.79 -7.46
C PHE A 32 -13.56 12.20 -6.88
N GLY A 33 -12.40 12.82 -7.14
CA GLY A 33 -12.07 14.17 -6.65
C GLY A 33 -11.12 14.18 -5.45
N GLU A 34 -10.95 13.05 -4.78
CA GLU A 34 -9.95 12.86 -3.73
C GLU A 34 -8.67 12.27 -4.32
N TYR A 35 -7.52 12.63 -3.76
CA TYR A 35 -6.23 12.12 -4.23
C TYR A 35 -5.64 11.14 -3.24
N ALA A 36 -5.01 10.07 -3.73
CA ALA A 36 -4.33 9.08 -2.91
C ALA A 36 -3.06 8.60 -3.61
N ILE A 37 -2.09 8.11 -2.85
CA ILE A 37 -1.02 7.29 -3.42
C ILE A 37 -1.55 5.86 -3.53
N ARG A 38 -1.45 5.26 -4.71
CA ARG A 38 -1.85 3.89 -4.99
C ARG A 38 -0.65 3.04 -5.41
N VAL A 39 -0.59 1.83 -4.89
CA VAL A 39 0.27 0.76 -5.40
C VAL A 39 -0.62 -0.40 -5.79
N ASP A 40 -0.55 -0.82 -7.04
CA ASP A 40 -1.22 -2.03 -7.52
C ASP A 40 -0.34 -3.25 -7.20
N LEU A 41 -0.98 -4.25 -6.62
CA LEU A 41 -0.36 -5.49 -6.15
C LEU A 41 -0.93 -6.67 -6.95
N GLU A 42 -0.42 -7.86 -6.66
CA GLU A 42 -0.91 -9.09 -7.28
C GLU A 42 -2.30 -9.49 -6.76
N TYR A 43 -2.96 -10.41 -7.48
CA TYR A 43 -4.25 -11.00 -7.09
C TYR A 43 -5.40 -9.98 -6.91
N ASN A 44 -5.44 -8.99 -7.81
CA ASN A 44 -6.43 -7.91 -7.81
C ASN A 44 -6.44 -7.12 -6.48
N ARG A 45 -5.28 -6.94 -5.87
CA ARG A 45 -5.14 -6.15 -4.66
C ARG A 45 -4.44 -4.84 -4.96
N TYR A 46 -4.71 -3.85 -4.14
CA TYR A 46 -4.01 -2.59 -4.17
C TYR A 46 -3.99 -1.97 -2.78
N LEU A 47 -3.02 -1.10 -2.53
CA LEU A 47 -3.00 -0.26 -1.35
C LEU A 47 -3.31 1.19 -1.72
N LEU A 48 -3.96 1.90 -0.81
CA LEU A 48 -4.13 3.35 -0.85
C LEU A 48 -3.49 3.96 0.39
N ALA A 49 -2.70 5.01 0.20
CA ALA A 49 -2.13 5.81 1.26
C ALA A 49 -2.62 7.27 1.14
N THR A 50 -3.09 7.81 2.26
CA THR A 50 -3.62 9.19 2.41
C THR A 50 -3.11 9.78 3.72
N ASN A 51 -2.94 11.10 3.81
CA ASN A 51 -2.52 11.79 5.03
C ASN A 51 -3.58 12.74 5.60
N THR A 52 -4.81 12.61 5.12
CA THR A 52 -6.03 13.16 5.70
C THR A 52 -7.17 12.17 5.49
N ALA A 53 -8.29 12.35 6.19
CA ALA A 53 -9.50 11.56 5.96
C ALA A 53 -10.11 11.77 4.55
N ALA A 54 -9.79 12.88 3.88
CA ALA A 54 -10.30 13.25 2.55
C ALA A 54 -9.28 13.05 1.41
N GLY A 55 -8.18 12.32 1.67
CA GLY A 55 -7.11 12.09 0.68
C GLY A 55 -5.78 12.75 1.02
N LEU A 56 -5.00 13.08 -0.01
CA LEU A 56 -3.74 13.80 0.11
C LEU A 56 -3.98 15.29 0.37
N SER A 57 -3.31 15.82 1.39
CA SER A 57 -3.29 17.24 1.73
C SER A 57 -2.43 18.05 0.75
N ASP A 58 -2.79 19.30 0.52
CA ASP A 58 -1.90 20.28 -0.13
C ASP A 58 -0.72 20.72 0.77
N ARG A 59 -0.73 20.32 2.05
CA ARG A 59 0.31 20.60 3.05
C ARG A 59 0.81 19.29 3.66
N PRO A 60 1.86 18.67 3.09
CA PRO A 60 2.37 17.38 3.56
C PRO A 60 2.92 17.44 5.00
N ASP A 61 3.42 18.61 5.43
CA ASP A 61 4.04 18.81 6.75
C ASP A 61 3.05 19.27 7.83
N ASN A 62 1.75 19.07 7.64
CA ASN A 62 0.72 19.45 8.63
C ASN A 62 0.77 18.60 9.91
N GLY A 63 1.59 17.55 9.95
CA GLY A 63 1.71 16.65 11.10
C GLY A 63 0.53 15.69 11.26
N GLU A 64 -0.31 15.56 10.22
CA GLU A 64 -1.38 14.56 10.22
C GLU A 64 -0.83 13.16 9.97
N SER A 65 -1.47 12.17 10.59
CA SER A 65 -1.08 10.76 10.44
C SER A 65 -1.41 10.25 9.03
N TRP A 66 -0.52 9.41 8.52
CA TRP A 66 -0.79 8.58 7.36
C TRP A 66 -1.79 7.49 7.72
N GLN A 67 -2.70 7.21 6.77
CA GLN A 67 -3.60 6.08 6.78
C GLN A 67 -3.29 5.22 5.56
N VAL A 68 -3.03 3.93 5.78
CA VAL A 68 -2.78 2.93 4.74
C VAL A 68 -3.90 1.91 4.77
N ARG A 69 -4.53 1.68 3.61
CA ARG A 69 -5.66 0.76 3.43
C ARG A 69 -5.36 -0.21 2.31
N PHE A 70 -5.55 -1.50 2.55
CA PHE A 70 -5.44 -2.55 1.54
C PHE A 70 -6.80 -3.01 1.10
N PHE A 71 -6.96 -3.18 -0.21
CA PHE A 71 -8.20 -3.59 -0.82
C PHE A 71 -7.99 -4.80 -1.72
N GLN A 72 -9.07 -5.59 -1.90
CA GLN A 72 -9.19 -6.61 -2.93
C GLN A 72 -10.39 -6.30 -3.82
N SER A 73 -10.13 -6.17 -5.12
CA SER A 73 -11.18 -6.05 -6.12
C SER A 73 -11.74 -7.43 -6.43
N GLU A 74 -13.02 -7.63 -6.10
CA GLU A 74 -13.71 -8.89 -6.39
C GLU A 74 -14.37 -8.90 -7.77
N ASN A 75 -15.02 -7.79 -8.19
CA ASN A 75 -15.62 -7.56 -9.51
C ASN A 75 -15.96 -6.07 -9.72
N THR A 76 -16.22 -5.67 -10.97
CA THR A 76 -16.47 -4.26 -11.35
C THR A 76 -17.75 -3.66 -10.74
N ASP A 77 -18.75 -4.49 -10.41
CA ASP A 77 -20.05 -4.04 -9.86
C ASP A 77 -20.14 -4.08 -8.33
N THR A 78 -19.11 -4.57 -7.65
CA THR A 78 -19.07 -4.66 -6.18
C THR A 78 -18.02 -3.71 -5.62
N PRO A 79 -18.28 -3.06 -4.48
CA PRO A 79 -17.26 -2.24 -3.83
C PRO A 79 -16.06 -3.11 -3.47
N ASP A 80 -14.86 -2.55 -3.65
CA ASP A 80 -13.62 -3.22 -3.29
C ASP A 80 -13.61 -3.58 -1.81
N ARG A 81 -13.22 -4.81 -1.49
CA ARG A 81 -13.22 -5.32 -0.13
C ARG A 81 -12.01 -4.82 0.63
N LEU A 82 -12.23 -4.12 1.75
CA LEU A 82 -11.15 -3.75 2.68
C LEU A 82 -10.58 -4.99 3.35
N LEU A 83 -9.26 -5.18 3.24
CA LEU A 83 -8.52 -6.28 3.84
C LEU A 83 -7.86 -5.88 5.17
N ALA A 84 -7.32 -4.66 5.24
CA ALA A 84 -6.64 -4.12 6.41
C ALA A 84 -6.59 -2.59 6.34
N GLU A 85 -6.53 -1.96 7.50
CA GLU A 85 -6.39 -0.51 7.64
C GLU A 85 -5.57 -0.18 8.89
N ALA A 86 -4.53 0.62 8.72
CA ALA A 86 -3.75 1.14 9.84
C ALA A 86 -3.42 2.62 9.64
N SER A 87 -3.15 3.31 10.74
CA SER A 87 -2.72 4.70 10.72
C SER A 87 -1.51 4.91 11.63
N HIS A 88 -0.58 5.75 11.19
CA HIS A 88 0.60 6.12 11.97
C HIS A 88 1.12 7.50 11.55
N GLN A 89 1.91 8.15 12.39
CA GLN A 89 2.53 9.44 12.04
C GLN A 89 3.45 9.33 10.81
N TRP A 90 4.05 8.15 10.61
CA TRP A 90 4.96 7.87 9.50
C TRP A 90 4.34 6.86 8.54
N LEU A 91 4.50 7.11 7.24
CA LEU A 91 3.92 6.27 6.18
C LEU A 91 4.38 4.82 6.26
N VAL A 92 5.68 4.58 6.47
CA VAL A 92 6.25 3.21 6.50
C VAL A 92 5.71 2.44 7.70
N ASP A 93 5.64 3.05 8.88
CA ASP A 93 5.07 2.42 10.05
C ASP A 93 3.57 2.12 9.89
N ALA A 94 2.82 3.00 9.20
CA ALA A 94 1.41 2.74 8.87
C ALA A 94 1.27 1.57 7.88
N LEU A 95 2.20 1.44 6.92
CA LEU A 95 2.26 0.30 6.01
C LEU A 95 2.54 -0.99 6.76
N ASP A 96 3.57 -1.01 7.61
CA ASP A 96 3.99 -2.19 8.38
C ASP A 96 2.84 -2.67 9.28
N ALA A 97 2.18 -1.75 10.00
CA ALA A 97 1.02 -2.07 10.83
C ALA A 97 -0.16 -2.64 10.03
N ALA A 98 -0.38 -2.16 8.79
CA ALA A 98 -1.43 -2.71 7.92
C ALA A 98 -1.06 -4.10 7.38
N LEU A 99 0.23 -4.35 7.09
CA LEU A 99 0.72 -5.66 6.68
C LEU A 99 0.57 -6.69 7.81
N GLU A 100 0.91 -6.33 9.05
CA GLU A 100 0.71 -7.19 10.22
C GLU A 100 -0.76 -7.64 10.36
N GLN A 101 -1.72 -6.74 10.09
CA GLN A 101 -3.15 -7.10 10.08
C GLN A 101 -3.50 -8.10 8.96
N ILE A 102 -2.93 -7.94 7.76
CA ILE A 102 -3.14 -8.90 6.66
C ILE A 102 -2.61 -10.28 7.03
N GLU A 103 -1.42 -10.33 7.64
CA GLU A 103 -0.81 -11.58 8.09
C GLU A 103 -1.65 -12.25 9.19
N ALA A 104 -2.07 -11.49 10.20
CA ALA A 104 -2.92 -11.99 11.29
C ALA A 104 -4.28 -12.50 10.79
N ALA A 105 -4.83 -11.90 9.74
CA ALA A 105 -6.10 -12.31 9.13
C ALA A 105 -5.96 -13.54 8.20
N GLY A 106 -4.76 -14.09 8.00
CA GLY A 106 -4.52 -15.19 7.08
C GLY A 106 -4.72 -14.80 5.61
N ASN A 107 -4.74 -13.50 5.30
CA ASN A 107 -4.93 -12.99 3.95
C ASN A 107 -3.60 -12.93 3.17
N LYS A 108 -2.52 -13.55 3.67
CA LYS A 108 -1.21 -13.57 3.01
C LYS A 108 -1.33 -14.21 1.63
N ILE A 109 -0.77 -13.54 0.64
CA ILE A 109 -0.64 -14.09 -0.70
C ILE A 109 0.47 -15.14 -0.61
N SER A 110 0.15 -16.43 -0.81
CA SER A 110 1.11 -17.54 -0.75
C SER A 110 2.14 -17.56 -1.89
N ALA A 111 2.57 -16.40 -2.39
CA ALA A 111 3.69 -16.28 -3.32
C ALA A 111 5.05 -16.14 -2.61
N ASP A 112 5.05 -15.81 -1.31
CA ASP A 112 6.28 -15.56 -0.53
C ASP A 112 6.78 -16.79 0.25
N ALA A 113 6.13 -17.94 0.11
CA ALA A 113 6.52 -19.18 0.80
C ALA A 113 7.64 -19.97 0.09
N ASP A 114 8.13 -19.52 -1.07
CA ASP A 114 9.15 -20.25 -1.86
C ASP A 114 10.50 -19.53 -1.95
N PHE A 115 10.69 -18.41 -1.24
CA PHE A 115 12.02 -17.80 -1.11
C PHE A 115 12.67 -18.17 0.22
N GLY A 116 13.27 -19.36 0.24
CA GLY A 116 14.32 -19.72 1.19
C GLY A 116 13.92 -20.75 2.25
N ASP A 117 13.79 -22.02 1.84
CA ASP A 117 14.12 -23.13 2.73
C ASP A 117 15.60 -23.54 2.52
N PRO A 118 16.55 -23.06 3.34
CA PRO A 118 17.94 -23.52 3.29
C PRO A 118 18.15 -24.91 3.92
N THR A 119 17.10 -25.64 4.33
CA THR A 119 17.25 -26.96 4.98
C THR A 119 17.13 -28.16 4.06
N ARG A 120 17.06 -27.99 2.73
CA ARG A 120 17.29 -29.10 1.79
C ARG A 120 18.77 -29.51 1.77
N SER A 121 19.21 -30.14 2.84
CA SER A 121 20.43 -30.95 2.85
C SER A 121 20.15 -32.19 2.02
N GLU A 122 20.67 -32.21 0.79
CA GLU A 122 20.87 -33.44 0.04
C GLU A 122 21.72 -34.39 0.88
N ALA A 123 21.12 -35.50 1.31
CA ALA A 123 21.88 -36.63 1.85
C ALA A 123 22.44 -37.43 0.67
N PRO A 124 23.78 -37.52 0.49
CA PRO A 124 24.33 -38.41 -0.53
C PRO A 124 24.20 -39.86 -0.07
N SER A 125 23.82 -40.72 -1.01
CA SER A 125 23.78 -42.19 -0.88
C SER A 125 25.17 -42.82 -0.85
#